data_AF-A0A7C5LZE3-F1
#
_entry.id   AF-A0A7C5LZE3-F1
#
_cell.length_a   1.000
_cell.length_b   1.000
_cell.length_c   1.000
_cell.angle_alpha   90.00
_cell.angle_beta   90.00
_cell.angle_gamma   90.00
#
_symmetry.space_group_name_H-M   'P 1'
#
loop_
_entity.id
_entity.type
_entity.pdbx_description
1 polymer ?
#
loop_
_entity_poly.entity_id
_entity_poly.type
_entity_poly.pdbx_seq_one_letter_code
_entity_poly.pdbx_strand_id
1 'polypeptide(L)'
;ENRLPDLKADTDIFTTFEGDNTVLMQLVAKGVLSRFRQSFHDEGFRAVVRYVLTRFGNTMQELNPVQTRNTSMAHLTGTAFYRDAFNYRFQKVLISLSTRMRDYLKKRMDPFQAFLRCQVHLMALAHAYIDNIVLKSFLEAIEECEDGALRAILSKVCGVYALTIIQEEKGWFLENDYLSGSKAKAIRRVHNKLVLELRPEVEGLVAAFGIPDALLSAQIV
;
A
#
# COMPACT_ATOMS: atom_id res chain seq x y z
N GLU A 1 -13.65 27.52 18.72
CA GLU A 1 -12.56 27.27 17.75
C GLU A 1 -12.68 25.83 17.26
N ASN A 2 -12.20 25.50 16.06
CA ASN A 2 -12.49 24.23 15.36
C ASN A 2 -11.83 22.97 15.96
N ARG A 3 -11.18 23.06 17.14
CA ARG A 3 -10.56 21.96 17.91
C ARG A 3 -9.48 21.13 17.20
N LEU A 4 -9.14 21.44 15.95
CA LEU A 4 -8.13 20.71 15.19
C LEU A 4 -6.74 20.73 15.87
N PRO A 5 -6.27 21.86 16.44
CA PRO A 5 -4.98 21.89 17.14
C PRO A 5 -4.94 20.96 18.36
N ASP A 6 -6.00 20.98 19.17
CA ASP A 6 -6.09 20.17 20.40
C ASP A 6 -6.17 18.68 20.05
N LEU A 7 -7.01 18.30 19.09
CA LEU A 7 -7.10 16.91 18.61
C LEU A 7 -5.78 16.42 18.02
N LYS A 8 -5.04 17.29 17.31
CA LYS A 8 -3.72 16.96 16.79
C LYS A 8 -2.71 16.73 17.93
N ALA A 9 -2.69 17.61 18.93
CA ALA A 9 -1.82 17.47 20.09
C ALA A 9 -2.11 16.19 20.88
N ASP A 10 -3.39 15.87 21.09
CA ASP A 10 -3.83 14.65 21.78
C ASP A 10 -3.48 13.38 20.99
N THR A 11 -3.54 13.43 19.66
CA THR A 11 -3.23 12.26 18.82
C THR A 11 -1.75 12.05 18.56
N ASP A 12 -0.92 13.09 18.67
CA ASP A 12 0.51 13.00 18.38
C ASP A 12 1.27 12.08 19.33
N ILE A 13 0.83 11.99 20.58
CA ILE A 13 1.45 11.10 21.56
C ILE A 13 1.38 9.63 21.13
N PHE A 14 0.33 9.22 20.40
CA PHE A 14 0.19 7.84 19.90
C PHE A 14 1.25 7.45 18.86
N THR A 15 1.97 8.41 18.28
CA THR A 15 3.08 8.12 17.36
C THR A 15 4.37 7.66 18.08
N THR A 16 4.41 7.78 19.41
CA THR A 16 5.61 7.50 20.24
C THR A 16 5.33 6.63 21.47
N PHE A 17 4.12 6.71 22.05
CA PHE A 17 3.80 6.15 23.37
C PHE A 17 3.93 4.62 23.45
N GLU A 18 3.58 3.88 22.40
CA GLU A 18 3.61 2.40 22.38
C GLU A 18 4.82 1.84 21.59
N GLY A 19 5.82 2.70 21.38
CA GLY A 19 6.97 2.46 20.53
C GLY A 19 7.01 3.49 19.41
N ASP A 20 8.19 4.07 19.20
CA ASP A 20 8.39 4.99 18.07
C ASP A 20 7.96 4.32 16.75
N ASN A 21 7.10 4.99 15.98
CA ASN A 21 6.55 4.45 14.74
C ASN A 21 7.63 3.95 13.77
N THR A 22 8.80 4.60 13.72
CA THR A 22 9.91 4.13 12.86
C THR A 22 10.47 2.81 13.37
N VAL A 23 10.60 2.63 14.69
CA VAL A 23 10.99 1.36 15.30
C VAL A 23 9.94 0.27 15.07
N LEU A 24 8.65 0.57 15.23
CA LEU A 24 7.56 -0.38 14.97
C LEU A 24 7.55 -0.84 13.50
N MET A 25 7.72 0.08 12.56
CA MET A 25 7.82 -0.25 11.14
C MET A 25 9.03 -1.14 10.83
N GLN A 26 10.16 -0.92 11.51
CA GLN A 26 11.30 -1.83 11.40
C GLN A 26 10.99 -3.23 11.94
N LEU A 27 10.20 -3.35 13.02
CA LEU A 27 9.75 -4.64 13.53
C LEU A 27 8.83 -5.36 12.52
N VAL A 28 7.91 -4.63 11.88
CA VAL A 28 7.08 -5.16 10.78
C VAL A 28 7.97 -5.71 9.66
N ALA A 29 8.93 -4.92 9.17
CA ALA A 29 9.84 -5.35 8.12
C ALA A 29 10.66 -6.59 8.52
N LYS A 30 11.17 -6.64 9.76
CA LYS A 30 11.87 -7.83 10.30
C LYS A 30 10.96 -9.06 10.34
N GLY A 31 9.70 -8.90 10.74
CA GLY A 31 8.72 -9.98 10.75
C GLY A 31 8.42 -10.52 9.35
N VAL A 32 8.25 -9.63 8.37
CA VAL A 32 8.10 -10.00 6.95
C VAL A 32 9.33 -10.76 6.45
N LEU A 33 10.54 -10.24 6.68
CA LEU A 33 11.79 -10.89 6.26
C LEU A 33 11.97 -12.26 6.93
N SER A 34 11.56 -12.40 8.19
CA SER A 34 11.64 -13.66 8.92
C SER A 34 10.71 -14.72 8.33
N ARG A 35 9.47 -14.35 7.98
CA ARG A 35 8.53 -15.24 7.28
C ARG A 35 9.04 -15.62 5.89
N PHE A 36 9.57 -14.65 5.15
CA PHE A 36 10.21 -14.91 3.87
C PHE A 36 11.42 -15.85 4.01
N ARG A 37 12.18 -15.74 5.10
CA ARG A 37 13.27 -16.67 5.41
C ARG A 37 12.76 -18.08 5.69
N GLN A 38 11.67 -18.20 6.44
CA GLN A 38 11.06 -19.48 6.77
C GLN A 38 10.46 -20.18 5.55
N SER A 39 10.01 -19.44 4.53
CA SER A 39 9.53 -20.06 3.29
C SER A 39 10.63 -20.77 2.47
N PHE A 40 11.90 -20.71 2.87
CA PHE A 40 13.02 -21.38 2.19
C PHE A 40 13.28 -22.82 2.65
N HIS A 41 12.55 -23.34 3.63
CA HIS A 41 12.70 -24.74 4.04
C HIS A 41 12.27 -25.67 2.88
N ASP A 42 13.12 -26.67 2.61
CA ASP A 42 13.08 -27.66 1.50
C ASP A 42 13.50 -27.21 0.08
N GLU A 43 13.23 -25.99 -0.37
CA GLU A 43 13.48 -25.59 -1.77
C GLU A 43 14.73 -24.69 -1.99
N GLY A 44 15.20 -24.00 -0.94
CA GLY A 44 16.33 -23.08 -1.01
C GLY A 44 16.02 -21.71 -1.64
N PHE A 45 16.74 -20.66 -1.22
CA PHE A 45 16.46 -19.25 -1.58
C PHE A 45 16.29 -18.98 -3.07
N ARG A 46 17.11 -19.62 -3.92
CA ARG A 46 17.05 -19.42 -5.37
C ARG A 46 15.76 -19.97 -5.96
N ALA A 47 15.25 -21.09 -5.46
CA ALA A 47 14.01 -21.67 -5.94
C ALA A 47 12.83 -20.80 -5.54
N VAL A 48 12.76 -20.36 -4.29
CA VAL A 48 11.69 -19.47 -3.81
C VAL A 48 11.74 -18.11 -4.50
N VAL A 49 12.91 -17.47 -4.63
CA VAL A 49 13.02 -16.22 -5.40
C VAL A 49 12.62 -16.44 -6.84
N ARG A 50 12.98 -17.57 -7.45
CA ARG A 50 12.53 -17.90 -8.81
C ARG A 50 11.02 -18.10 -8.85
N TYR A 51 10.42 -18.87 -7.94
CA TYR A 51 8.99 -19.09 -7.85
C TYR A 51 8.23 -17.78 -7.69
N VAL A 52 8.67 -16.96 -6.73
CA VAL A 52 8.19 -15.61 -6.47
C VAL A 52 8.33 -14.78 -7.75
N LEU A 53 9.51 -14.73 -8.38
CA LEU A 53 9.76 -14.03 -9.65
C LEU A 53 9.04 -14.61 -10.87
N THR A 54 8.67 -15.89 -10.90
CA THR A 54 7.91 -16.54 -11.97
C THR A 54 6.42 -16.29 -11.78
N ARG A 55 5.95 -16.22 -10.52
CA ARG A 55 4.63 -15.69 -10.20
C ARG A 55 4.56 -14.22 -10.58
N PHE A 56 5.59 -13.42 -10.24
CA PHE A 56 5.77 -12.08 -10.82
C PHE A 56 5.83 -12.13 -12.33
N GLY A 57 6.55 -13.09 -12.91
CA GLY A 57 6.79 -13.24 -14.33
C GLY A 57 5.52 -13.53 -15.11
N ASN A 58 4.59 -14.30 -14.54
CA ASN A 58 3.28 -14.57 -15.12
C ASN A 58 2.35 -13.36 -14.97
N THR A 59 2.46 -12.62 -13.86
CA THR A 59 1.84 -11.29 -13.73
C THR A 59 2.54 -10.22 -14.58
N MET A 60 3.81 -10.41 -14.95
CA MET A 60 4.59 -9.57 -15.88
C MET A 60 4.38 -10.01 -17.34
N GLN A 61 3.91 -11.23 -17.62
CA GLN A 61 3.30 -11.56 -18.90
C GLN A 61 1.98 -10.80 -19.06
N GLU A 62 1.36 -10.37 -17.95
CA GLU A 62 0.34 -9.32 -17.93
C GLU A 62 0.92 -7.88 -17.95
N LEU A 63 2.23 -7.64 -17.76
CA LEU A 63 2.94 -6.45 -18.26
C LEU A 63 3.22 -6.57 -19.78
N ASN A 64 2.23 -7.05 -20.51
CA ASN A 64 2.13 -6.76 -21.93
C ASN A 64 2.22 -5.22 -22.08
N PRO A 65 2.99 -4.66 -23.04
CA PRO A 65 2.97 -3.23 -23.34
C PRO A 65 1.56 -2.62 -23.37
N VAL A 66 0.56 -3.42 -23.76
CA VAL A 66 -0.86 -3.09 -23.71
C VAL A 66 -1.34 -2.75 -22.29
N GLN A 67 -1.03 -3.54 -21.26
CA GLN A 67 -1.48 -3.34 -19.88
C GLN A 67 -0.67 -2.28 -19.11
N THR A 68 0.64 -2.18 -19.34
CA THR A 68 1.49 -1.10 -18.81
C THR A 68 1.05 0.28 -19.36
N ARG A 69 0.39 0.29 -20.51
CA ARG A 69 -0.19 1.47 -21.16
C ARG A 69 -1.71 1.50 -21.11
N ASN A 70 -2.36 0.51 -20.48
CA ASN A 70 -3.81 0.48 -20.37
C ASN A 70 -4.26 1.60 -19.44
N THR A 71 -4.94 2.57 -20.06
CA THR A 71 -5.41 3.80 -19.40
C THR A 71 -6.93 3.85 -19.32
N SER A 72 -7.61 2.73 -19.63
CA SER A 72 -9.06 2.65 -19.56
C SER A 72 -9.54 2.81 -18.11
N MET A 73 -10.68 3.48 -17.95
CA MET A 73 -11.32 3.67 -16.64
C MET A 73 -11.59 2.31 -15.97
N ALA A 74 -12.18 1.36 -16.71
CA ALA A 74 -12.52 0.04 -16.20
C ALA A 74 -11.31 -0.72 -15.64
N HIS A 75 -10.16 -0.63 -16.30
CA HIS A 75 -8.91 -1.20 -15.79
C HIS A 75 -8.43 -0.47 -14.55
N LEU A 76 -8.35 0.87 -14.61
CA LEU A 76 -7.80 1.68 -13.53
C LEU A 76 -8.69 1.72 -12.28
N THR A 77 -9.97 1.38 -12.40
CA THR A 77 -10.87 1.20 -11.25
C THR A 77 -11.09 -0.25 -10.85
N GLY A 78 -10.43 -1.19 -11.53
CA GLY A 78 -10.60 -2.63 -11.30
C GLY A 78 -9.82 -3.11 -10.08
N THR A 79 -10.47 -3.91 -9.24
CA THR A 79 -9.84 -4.51 -8.05
C THR A 79 -8.65 -5.39 -8.40
N ALA A 80 -8.67 -6.05 -9.56
CA ALA A 80 -7.55 -6.81 -10.10
C ALA A 80 -6.30 -5.94 -10.30
N PHE A 81 -6.45 -4.72 -10.84
CA PHE A 81 -5.34 -3.78 -11.01
C PHE A 81 -4.78 -3.33 -9.65
N TYR A 82 -5.64 -3.03 -8.68
CA TYR A 82 -5.18 -2.65 -7.34
C TYR A 82 -4.41 -3.78 -6.66
N ARG A 83 -4.98 -4.99 -6.65
CA ARG A 83 -4.35 -6.18 -6.07
C ARG A 83 -3.01 -6.45 -6.73
N ASP A 84 -2.93 -6.34 -8.06
CA ASP A 84 -1.68 -6.51 -8.79
C ASP A 84 -0.63 -5.46 -8.40
N ALA A 85 -0.97 -4.16 -8.50
CA ALA A 85 -0.02 -3.07 -8.22
C ALA A 85 0.56 -3.13 -6.80
N PHE A 86 -0.27 -3.41 -5.80
CA PHE A 86 0.14 -3.48 -4.40
C PHE A 86 1.00 -4.73 -4.13
N ASN A 87 0.59 -5.90 -4.64
CA ASN A 87 1.39 -7.11 -4.51
C ASN A 87 2.73 -7.00 -5.24
N TYR A 88 2.74 -6.38 -6.43
CA TYR A 88 3.95 -6.10 -7.19
C TYR A 88 4.93 -5.27 -6.37
N ARG A 89 4.48 -4.14 -5.81
CA ARG A 89 5.32 -3.26 -4.98
C ARG A 89 5.86 -3.99 -3.76
N PHE A 90 4.97 -4.60 -2.97
CA PHE A 90 5.35 -5.34 -1.76
C PHE A 90 6.45 -6.36 -2.03
N GLN A 91 6.29 -7.18 -3.05
CA GLN A 91 7.15 -8.32 -3.28
C GLN A 91 8.47 -7.94 -3.97
N LYS A 92 8.44 -6.97 -4.89
CA LYS A 92 9.65 -6.44 -5.51
C LYS A 92 10.56 -5.78 -4.46
N VAL A 93 9.98 -5.03 -3.52
CA VAL A 93 10.69 -4.44 -2.38
C VAL A 93 11.23 -5.55 -1.46
N LEU A 94 10.43 -6.57 -1.15
CA LEU A 94 10.87 -7.71 -0.34
C LEU A 94 12.09 -8.43 -0.92
N ILE A 95 12.04 -8.79 -2.21
CA ILE A 95 13.12 -9.52 -2.89
C ILE A 95 14.38 -8.67 -2.98
N SER A 96 14.24 -7.40 -3.35
CA SER A 96 15.39 -6.50 -3.50
C SER A 96 16.06 -6.21 -2.16
N LEU A 97 15.30 -6.01 -1.09
CA LEU A 97 15.84 -5.87 0.27
C LEU A 97 16.55 -7.14 0.72
N SER A 98 15.90 -8.29 0.59
CA SER A 98 16.45 -9.58 0.98
C SER A 98 17.76 -9.89 0.25
N THR A 99 17.83 -9.57 -1.04
CA THR A 99 19.04 -9.74 -1.86
C THR A 99 20.15 -8.80 -1.37
N ARG A 100 19.84 -7.52 -1.17
CA ARG A 100 20.81 -6.54 -0.68
C ARG A 100 21.38 -6.89 0.70
N MET A 101 20.53 -7.32 1.64
CA MET A 101 20.98 -7.78 2.96
C MET A 101 21.89 -9.00 2.84
N ARG A 102 21.52 -10.00 2.02
CA ARG A 102 22.37 -11.17 1.77
C ARG A 102 23.73 -10.79 1.19
N ASP A 103 23.78 -9.82 0.29
CA ASP A 103 25.03 -9.40 -0.33
C ASP A 103 25.97 -8.68 0.65
N TYR A 104 25.43 -7.92 1.60
CA TYR A 104 26.24 -7.39 2.72
C TYR A 104 26.78 -8.51 3.62
N LEU A 105 25.94 -9.48 3.99
CA LEU A 105 26.36 -10.59 4.85
C LEU A 105 27.42 -11.48 4.18
N LYS A 106 27.31 -11.72 2.87
CA LYS A 106 28.34 -12.45 2.09
C LYS A 106 29.69 -11.73 2.10
N LYS A 107 29.69 -10.41 2.15
CA LYS A 107 30.90 -9.57 2.28
C LYS A 107 31.43 -9.52 3.73
N ARG A 108 30.95 -10.41 4.61
CA ARG A 108 31.29 -10.48 6.05
C ARG A 108 31.01 -9.17 6.80
N MET A 109 30.07 -8.37 6.31
CA MET A 109 29.58 -7.22 7.06
C MET A 109 28.84 -7.72 8.30
N ASP A 110 29.07 -7.05 9.42
CA ASP A 110 28.32 -7.27 10.65
C ASP A 110 26.80 -7.13 10.39
N PRO A 111 25.95 -8.06 10.88
CA PRO A 111 24.51 -8.01 10.63
C PRO A 111 23.82 -6.73 11.09
N PHE A 112 24.25 -6.13 12.19
CA PHE A 112 23.69 -4.87 12.67
C PHE A 112 24.08 -3.71 11.74
N GLN A 113 25.31 -3.66 11.26
CA GLN A 113 25.71 -2.71 10.23
C GLN A 113 24.95 -2.90 8.91
N ALA A 114 24.75 -4.14 8.46
CA ALA A 114 23.96 -4.44 7.27
C ALA A 114 22.49 -3.98 7.43
N PHE A 115 21.92 -4.14 8.63
CA PHE A 115 20.59 -3.64 8.98
C PHE A 115 20.52 -2.11 8.87
N LEU A 116 21.46 -1.39 9.50
CA LEU A 116 21.51 0.08 9.43
C LEU A 116 21.66 0.59 7.99
N ARG A 117 22.50 -0.06 7.17
CA ARG A 117 22.67 0.28 5.74
C ARG A 117 21.41 0.06 4.89
N CYS A 118 20.45 -0.70 5.41
CA CYS A 118 19.18 -1.02 4.75
C CYS A 118 17.96 -0.35 5.41
N GLN A 119 18.14 0.54 6.39
CA GLN A 119 17.03 1.10 7.18
C GLN A 119 15.93 1.75 6.33
N VAL A 120 16.29 2.59 5.36
CA VAL A 120 15.32 3.21 4.43
C VAL A 120 14.54 2.15 3.64
N HIS A 121 15.21 1.08 3.24
CA HIS A 121 14.60 0.00 2.47
C HIS A 121 13.71 -0.90 3.33
N LEU A 122 14.05 -1.08 4.62
CA LEU A 122 13.17 -1.72 5.60
C LEU A 122 11.88 -0.93 5.79
N MET A 123 11.97 0.41 5.87
CA MET A 123 10.78 1.26 5.95
C MET A 123 9.90 1.10 4.71
N ALA A 124 10.49 1.14 3.51
CA ALA A 124 9.76 0.91 2.26
C ALA A 124 9.06 -0.46 2.24
N LEU A 125 9.71 -1.52 2.75
CA LEU A 125 9.10 -2.85 2.85
C LEU A 125 7.90 -2.84 3.81
N ALA A 126 8.05 -2.21 4.98
CA ALA A 126 6.98 -2.14 5.96
C ALA A 126 5.76 -1.39 5.42
N HIS A 127 5.96 -0.22 4.78
CA HIS A 127 4.88 0.52 4.14
C HIS A 127 4.19 -0.31 3.06
N ALA A 128 4.94 -0.87 2.11
CA ALA A 128 4.36 -1.68 1.04
C ALA A 128 3.60 -2.91 1.57
N TYR A 129 4.04 -3.49 2.69
CA TYR A 129 3.33 -4.59 3.35
C TYR A 129 2.01 -4.13 3.98
N ILE A 130 2.03 -3.03 4.72
CA ILE A 130 0.83 -2.47 5.38
C ILE A 130 -0.19 -2.02 4.35
N ASP A 131 0.24 -1.29 3.31
CA ASP A 131 -0.62 -0.87 2.20
C ASP A 131 -1.36 -2.07 1.58
N ASN A 132 -0.64 -3.19 1.40
CA ASN A 132 -1.22 -4.42 0.86
C ASN A 132 -2.21 -5.09 1.82
N ILE A 133 -1.97 -5.03 3.14
CA ILE A 133 -2.93 -5.50 4.15
C ILE A 133 -4.19 -4.64 4.11
N VAL A 134 -4.05 -3.32 4.17
CA VAL A 134 -5.17 -2.38 4.20
C VAL A 134 -6.04 -2.56 2.96
N LEU A 135 -5.43 -2.61 1.77
CA LEU A 135 -6.16 -2.88 0.53
C LEU A 135 -6.90 -4.22 0.59
N LYS A 136 -6.23 -5.28 1.06
CA LYS A 136 -6.84 -6.61 1.16
C LYS A 136 -8.08 -6.59 2.06
N SER A 137 -7.96 -6.03 3.26
CA SER A 137 -9.07 -5.94 4.22
C SER A 137 -10.21 -5.06 3.69
N PHE A 138 -9.89 -3.97 2.97
CA PHE A 138 -10.92 -3.13 2.35
C PHE A 138 -11.70 -3.91 1.29
N LEU A 139 -11.01 -4.64 0.42
CA LEU A 139 -11.66 -5.44 -0.63
C LEU A 139 -12.49 -6.59 -0.04
N GLU A 140 -12.02 -7.25 1.02
CA GLU A 140 -12.78 -8.27 1.75
C GLU A 140 -14.08 -7.69 2.33
N ALA A 141 -14.02 -6.54 2.99
CA ALA A 141 -15.21 -5.87 3.53
C ALA A 141 -16.21 -5.45 2.43
N ILE A 142 -15.73 -5.05 1.24
CA ILE A 142 -16.60 -4.73 0.10
C ILE A 142 -17.27 -6.00 -0.46
N GLU A 143 -16.54 -7.12 -0.52
CA GLU A 143 -17.06 -8.41 -0.98
C GLU A 143 -18.16 -8.93 -0.03
N GLU A 144 -18.03 -8.70 1.28
CA GLU A 144 -19.02 -9.05 2.31
C GLU A 144 -20.25 -8.11 2.37
N CYS A 145 -20.17 -6.91 1.79
CA CYS A 145 -21.26 -5.94 1.81
C CYS A 145 -22.43 -6.38 0.91
N GLU A 146 -23.57 -6.77 1.49
CA GLU A 146 -24.74 -7.26 0.74
C GLU A 146 -25.50 -6.17 -0.04
N ASP A 147 -25.54 -4.95 0.50
CA ASP A 147 -26.19 -3.80 -0.15
C ASP A 147 -25.38 -3.35 -1.37
N GLY A 148 -25.97 -3.47 -2.56
CA GLY A 148 -25.31 -3.12 -3.82
C GLY A 148 -25.03 -1.64 -4.00
N ALA A 149 -25.87 -0.75 -3.46
CA ALA A 149 -25.66 0.69 -3.53
C ALA A 149 -24.51 1.11 -2.60
N LEU A 150 -24.51 0.58 -1.37
CA LEU A 150 -23.41 0.80 -0.42
C LEU A 150 -22.09 0.23 -0.96
N ARG A 151 -22.12 -0.99 -1.51
CA ARG A 151 -20.96 -1.63 -2.14
C ARG A 151 -20.35 -0.76 -3.24
N ALA A 152 -21.20 -0.12 -4.06
CA ALA A 152 -20.73 0.78 -5.12
C ALA A 152 -20.04 2.04 -4.56
N ILE A 153 -20.57 2.62 -3.48
CA ILE A 153 -19.95 3.76 -2.79
C ILE A 153 -18.61 3.34 -2.17
N LEU A 154 -18.58 2.25 -1.39
CA LEU A 154 -17.36 1.73 -0.75
C LEU A 154 -16.29 1.36 -1.79
N SER A 155 -16.69 0.83 -2.95
CA SER A 155 -15.77 0.55 -4.05
C SER A 155 -15.09 1.80 -4.60
N LYS A 156 -15.80 2.93 -4.67
CA LYS A 156 -15.20 4.22 -5.04
C LYS A 156 -14.24 4.73 -3.97
N VAL A 157 -14.60 4.60 -2.69
CA VAL A 157 -13.70 4.98 -1.56
C VAL A 157 -12.42 4.14 -1.59
N CYS A 158 -12.53 2.83 -1.79
CA CYS A 158 -11.37 1.94 -1.99
C CYS A 158 -10.56 2.34 -3.23
N GLY A 159 -11.22 2.76 -4.30
CA GLY A 159 -10.55 3.25 -5.50
C GLY A 159 -9.78 4.55 -5.26
N VAL A 160 -10.33 5.48 -4.48
CA VAL A 160 -9.59 6.69 -4.05
C VAL A 160 -8.36 6.26 -3.26
N TYR A 161 -8.52 5.44 -2.21
CA TYR A 161 -7.40 4.93 -1.41
C TYR A 161 -6.30 4.29 -2.28
N ALA A 162 -6.66 3.32 -3.12
CA ALA A 162 -5.70 2.60 -3.93
C ALA A 162 -4.95 3.51 -4.91
N LEU A 163 -5.66 4.43 -5.57
CA LEU A 163 -5.06 5.37 -6.50
C LEU A 163 -4.29 6.50 -5.82
N THR A 164 -4.58 6.84 -4.56
CA THR A 164 -3.76 7.76 -3.74
C THR A 164 -2.39 7.14 -3.48
N ILE A 165 -2.34 5.92 -2.94
CA ILE A 165 -1.07 5.22 -2.67
C ILE A 165 -0.24 5.04 -3.95
N ILE A 166 -0.86 4.64 -5.06
CA ILE A 166 -0.15 4.49 -6.34
C ILE A 166 0.41 5.84 -6.84
N GLN A 167 -0.25 6.96 -6.57
CA GLN A 167 0.23 8.29 -6.95
C GLN A 167 1.37 8.79 -6.06
N GLU A 168 1.30 8.54 -4.76
CA GLU A 168 2.38 8.85 -3.82
C GLU A 168 3.65 8.08 -4.19
N GLU A 169 3.49 6.82 -4.60
CA GLU A 169 4.57 5.89 -4.95
C GLU A 169 4.89 5.84 -6.44
N LYS A 170 4.36 6.78 -7.23
CA LYS A 170 4.48 6.78 -8.70
C LYS A 170 5.93 6.72 -9.18
N GLY A 171 6.86 7.33 -8.44
CA GLY A 171 8.30 7.32 -8.76
C GLY A 171 8.83 5.90 -8.76
N TRP A 172 8.58 5.16 -7.67
CA TRP A 172 8.96 3.76 -7.54
C TRP A 172 8.34 2.89 -8.65
N PHE A 173 7.05 3.09 -8.98
CA PHE A 173 6.38 2.33 -10.03
C PHE A 173 6.92 2.63 -11.44
N LEU A 174 7.32 3.88 -11.71
CA LEU A 174 7.96 4.29 -12.97
C LEU A 174 9.37 3.72 -13.08
N GLU A 175 10.16 3.76 -12.01
CA GLU A 175 11.52 3.19 -11.95
C GLU A 175 11.55 1.67 -12.15
N ASN A 176 10.45 0.99 -11.81
CA ASN A 176 10.31 -0.46 -11.96
C ASN A 176 9.48 -0.86 -13.20
N ASP A 177 9.29 0.06 -14.15
CA ASP A 177 8.58 -0.13 -15.43
C ASP A 177 7.14 -0.69 -15.31
N TYR A 178 6.56 -0.61 -14.12
CA TYR A 178 5.20 -1.09 -13.86
C TYR A 178 4.15 -0.13 -14.40
N LEU A 179 4.45 1.18 -14.37
CA LEU A 179 3.64 2.22 -14.99
C LEU A 179 4.41 2.89 -16.12
N SER A 180 3.68 3.21 -17.19
CA SER A 180 4.13 4.21 -18.16
C SER A 180 3.73 5.62 -17.71
N GLY A 181 4.43 6.66 -18.19
CA GLY A 181 4.08 8.05 -17.91
C GLY A 181 2.65 8.41 -18.33
N SER A 182 2.13 7.81 -19.41
CA SER A 182 0.73 7.98 -19.83
C SER A 182 -0.25 7.35 -18.85
N LYS A 183 0.04 6.16 -18.32
CA LYS A 183 -0.78 5.48 -17.31
C LYS A 183 -0.78 6.24 -15.98
N ALA A 184 0.37 6.76 -15.55
CA ALA A 184 0.47 7.62 -14.36
C ALA A 184 -0.39 8.89 -14.49
N LYS A 185 -0.40 9.55 -15.66
CA LYS A 185 -1.29 10.69 -15.93
C LYS A 185 -2.77 10.29 -15.92
N ALA A 186 -3.10 9.11 -16.45
CA ALA A 186 -4.47 8.60 -16.45
C ALA A 186 -4.96 8.30 -15.03
N ILE A 187 -4.14 7.65 -14.20
CA ILE A 187 -4.42 7.38 -12.77
C ILE A 187 -4.80 8.67 -12.04
N ARG A 188 -4.03 9.75 -12.20
CA ARG A 188 -4.36 11.04 -11.60
C ARG A 188 -5.72 11.59 -12.02
N ARG A 189 -6.09 11.43 -13.30
CA ARG A 189 -7.41 11.86 -13.80
C ARG A 189 -8.54 11.00 -13.22
N VAL A 190 -8.35 9.68 -13.17
CA VAL A 190 -9.32 8.74 -12.60
C VAL A 190 -9.52 9.00 -11.12
N HIS A 191 -8.44 9.19 -10.35
CA HIS A 191 -8.50 9.57 -8.95
C HIS A 191 -9.36 10.82 -8.73
N ASN A 192 -9.07 11.90 -9.46
CA ASN A 192 -9.84 13.14 -9.32
C ASN A 192 -11.32 12.95 -9.71
N LYS A 193 -11.60 12.11 -10.70
CA LYS A 193 -12.97 11.75 -11.07
C LYS A 193 -13.68 11.00 -9.94
N LEU A 194 -13.05 10.01 -9.30
CA LEU A 194 -13.63 9.29 -8.17
C LEU A 194 -13.91 10.23 -6.99
N VAL A 195 -13.01 11.16 -6.70
CA VAL A 195 -13.23 12.19 -5.66
C VAL A 195 -14.46 13.04 -5.99
N LEU A 196 -14.63 13.46 -7.25
CA LEU A 196 -15.81 14.22 -7.68
C LEU A 196 -17.10 13.38 -7.60
N GLU A 197 -17.04 12.10 -7.96
CA GLU A 197 -18.18 11.18 -7.86
C GLU A 197 -18.57 10.85 -6.42
N LEU A 198 -17.65 10.95 -5.46
CA LEU A 198 -17.92 10.77 -4.04
C LEU A 198 -18.46 12.02 -3.37
N ARG A 199 -18.28 13.21 -3.96
CA ARG A 199 -18.75 14.48 -3.40
C ARG A 199 -20.20 14.45 -2.90
N PRO A 200 -21.22 13.96 -3.65
CA PRO A 200 -22.59 13.93 -3.15
C PRO A 200 -22.79 12.96 -1.97
N GLU A 201 -21.89 12.00 -1.78
CA GLU A 201 -21.97 10.98 -0.72
C GLU A 201 -21.21 11.38 0.56
N VAL A 202 -20.43 12.46 0.54
CA VAL A 202 -19.50 12.83 1.64
C VAL A 202 -20.24 13.04 2.96
N GLU A 203 -21.38 13.73 2.96
CA GLU A 203 -22.15 13.96 4.18
C GLU A 203 -22.62 12.63 4.78
N GLY A 204 -23.11 11.70 3.95
CA GLY A 204 -23.49 10.36 4.39
C GLY A 204 -22.32 9.55 4.93
N LEU A 205 -21.17 9.59 4.25
CA LEU A 205 -19.95 8.90 4.68
C LEU A 205 -19.42 9.42 6.01
N VAL A 206 -19.46 10.73 6.24
CA VAL A 206 -19.03 11.34 7.51
C VAL A 206 -20.06 11.06 8.61
N ALA A 207 -21.36 11.19 8.31
CA ALA A 207 -22.41 10.88 9.26
C ALA A 207 -22.40 9.40 9.70
N ALA A 208 -21.97 8.49 8.83
CA ALA A 208 -21.87 7.06 9.11
C ALA A 208 -20.87 6.71 10.23
N PHE A 209 -19.94 7.59 10.59
CA PHE A 209 -19.12 7.40 11.80
C PHE A 209 -19.95 7.44 13.09
N GLY A 210 -21.17 7.99 13.05
CA GLY A 210 -22.09 8.01 14.19
C GLY A 210 -21.58 8.84 15.38
N ILE A 211 -20.72 9.82 15.12
CA ILE A 211 -20.13 10.67 16.17
C ILE A 211 -21.20 11.66 16.67
N PRO A 212 -21.60 11.62 17.95
CA PRO A 212 -22.58 12.54 18.50
C PRO A 212 -22.09 14.00 18.50
N ASP A 213 -23.00 14.96 18.28
CA ASP A 213 -22.69 16.40 18.27
C ASP A 213 -21.98 16.88 19.54
N ALA A 214 -22.35 16.32 20.70
CA ALA A 214 -21.72 16.61 21.98
C ALA A 214 -20.22 16.22 22.01
N LEU A 215 -19.81 15.18 21.26
CA LEU A 215 -18.40 14.80 21.14
C LEU A 215 -17.67 15.62 20.07
N LEU A 216 -18.37 16.03 19.00
CA LEU A 216 -17.80 16.91 17.96
C LEU A 216 -17.38 18.25 18.57
N SER A 217 -18.29 18.96 19.24
CA SER A 217 -18.08 20.25 19.94
C SER A 217 -17.11 21.23 19.23
N ALA A 218 -17.03 21.19 17.90
CA ALA A 218 -16.11 21.97 17.08
C ALA A 218 -16.94 22.85 16.14
N GLN A 219 -17.27 24.06 16.58
CA GLN A 219 -17.89 25.05 15.69
C GLN A 219 -16.88 25.44 14.60
N ILE A 220 -17.29 25.21 13.35
CA ILE A 220 -16.57 25.65 12.15
C ILE A 220 -17.40 26.81 11.60
N VAL A 221 -16.82 28.02 11.65
CA VAL A 221 -17.40 29.25 11.09
C VAL A 221 -17.00 29.38 9.62
#